data_AF-A8DW09-F1
#
_entry.id   AF-A8DW09-F1
#
_cell.length_a   1.000
_cell.length_b   1.000
_cell.length_c   1.000
_cell.angle_alpha   90.00
_cell.angle_beta   90.00
_cell.angle_gamma   90.00
#
_symmetry.space_group_name_H-M   'P 1'
#
loop_
_entity.id
_entity.type
_entity.pdbx_description
1 polymer ?
#
loop_
_entity_poly.entity_id
_entity_poly.type
_entity_poly.pdbx_seq_one_letter_code
_entity_poly.pdbx_strand_id
1 'polypeptide(L)'
;RDTMGGNASEAALLKCVELQVGSVTKMREEFHRVAEIPFNSTNKYHVSIHEINDENSTYSHHLLMKGAPERVLDRCSTILIKGELKPLDDDMKQAFEMAYLDLGGMGERVLGFAQHYLDKENFPIGFEFETDEVSIPYHVTLYSKIHPS
;
A
#
# COMPACT_ATOMS: atom_id res chain seq x y z
N ARG A 1 -3.96 24.41 6.82
CA ARG A 1 -4.32 24.10 8.24
C ARG A 1 -5.02 22.75 8.17
N ASP A 2 -4.25 21.67 8.13
CA ASP A 2 -4.80 20.32 8.01
C ASP A 2 -4.92 19.71 9.39
N THR A 3 -6.16 19.47 9.78
CA THR A 3 -6.54 18.71 10.96
C THR A 3 -5.76 17.41 11.02
N MET A 4 -5.02 17.21 12.11
CA MET A 4 -4.62 15.90 12.63
C MET A 4 -5.89 15.07 12.93
N GLY A 5 -6.57 14.61 11.87
CA GLY A 5 -7.78 13.80 11.93
C GLY A 5 -7.54 12.35 11.49
N GLY A 6 -6.29 11.91 11.46
CA GLY A 6 -5.94 10.51 11.21
C GLY A 6 -6.02 9.68 12.48
N ASN A 7 -6.49 8.44 12.37
CA ASN A 7 -6.42 7.45 13.44
C ASN A 7 -4.98 7.35 13.98
N ALA A 8 -4.80 7.04 15.26
CA ALA A 8 -3.49 6.90 15.92
C ALA A 8 -2.45 6.10 15.08
N SER A 9 -2.89 5.08 14.33
CA SER A 9 -2.02 4.33 13.40
C SER A 9 -1.49 5.17 12.24
N GLU A 10 -2.29 6.06 11.67
CA GLU A 10 -1.86 6.95 10.59
C GLU A 10 -0.90 8.03 11.07
N ALA A 11 -1.14 8.56 12.27
CA ALA A 11 -0.24 9.51 12.90
C ALA A 11 1.13 8.86 13.21
N ALA A 12 1.14 7.60 13.68
CA ALA A 12 2.36 6.85 13.93
C ALA A 12 3.16 6.59 12.64
N LEU A 13 2.48 6.18 11.56
CA LEU A 13 3.12 5.97 10.25
C LEU A 13 3.69 7.27 9.69
N LEU A 14 2.92 8.36 9.77
CA LEU A 14 3.34 9.68 9.30
C LEU A 14 4.64 10.12 9.99
N LYS A 15 4.67 9.98 11.32
CA LYS A 15 5.83 10.34 12.13
C LYS A 15 7.04 9.44 11.84
N CYS A 16 6.83 8.15 11.60
CA CYS A 16 7.91 7.23 11.22
C CYS A 16 8.56 7.62 9.89
N VAL A 17 7.74 7.90 8.86
CA VAL A 17 8.25 8.35 7.55
C VAL A 17 8.96 9.70 7.68
N GLU A 18 8.39 10.62 8.44
CA GLU A 18 8.98 11.95 8.65
C GLU A 18 10.38 11.87 9.28
N LEU A 19 10.58 10.96 10.23
CA LEU A 19 11.85 10.75 10.90
C LEU A 19 12.89 10.00 10.04
N GLN A 20 12.45 9.14 9.12
CA GLN A 20 13.35 8.25 8.35
C GLN A 20 13.67 8.77 6.94
N VAL A 21 12.72 9.46 6.30
CA VAL A 21 12.80 9.86 4.89
C VAL A 21 12.83 11.38 4.73
N GLY A 22 12.26 12.13 5.68
CA GLY A 22 12.19 13.59 5.65
C GLY A 22 10.75 14.10 5.48
N SER A 23 10.59 15.35 5.03
CA SER A 23 9.29 16.05 5.08
C SER A 23 8.19 15.34 4.28
N VAL A 24 7.21 14.78 4.99
CA VAL A 24 6.05 14.12 4.37
C VAL A 24 5.17 15.11 3.60
N THR A 25 5.11 16.37 4.03
CA THR A 25 4.37 17.42 3.32
C THR A 25 4.90 17.59 1.91
N LYS A 26 6.23 17.66 1.73
CA LYS A 26 6.85 17.77 0.40
C LYS A 26 6.59 16.54 -0.45
N MET A 27 6.70 15.35 0.13
CA MET A 27 6.37 14.09 -0.56
C MET A 27 4.91 14.09 -1.04
N ARG A 28 3.96 14.54 -0.21
CA ARG A 28 2.55 14.62 -0.61
C ARG A 28 2.26 15.66 -1.68
N GLU A 29 3.03 16.75 -1.70
CA GLU A 29 2.96 17.76 -2.77
C GLU A 29 3.53 17.23 -4.09
N GLU A 30 4.56 16.38 -4.01
CA GLU A 30 5.21 15.77 -5.18
C GLU A 30 4.40 14.61 -5.80
N PHE A 31 3.76 13.79 -4.98
CA PHE A 31 2.95 12.65 -5.42
C PHE A 31 1.45 13.00 -5.48
N HIS A 32 1.02 13.61 -6.60
CA HIS A 32 -0.37 14.01 -6.81
C HIS A 32 -1.32 12.82 -6.75
N ARG A 33 -2.26 12.84 -5.79
CA ARG A 33 -3.25 11.79 -5.60
C ARG A 33 -4.48 12.07 -6.45
N VAL A 34 -4.79 11.15 -7.37
CA VAL A 34 -5.91 11.27 -8.31
C VAL A 34 -7.15 10.49 -7.90
N ALA A 35 -6.98 9.44 -7.11
CA ALA A 35 -8.11 8.65 -6.61
C ALA A 35 -7.81 8.06 -5.23
N GLU A 36 -8.87 7.82 -4.46
CA GLU A 36 -8.79 7.13 -3.19
C GLU A 36 -10.04 6.27 -2.92
N ILE A 37 -9.82 5.12 -2.29
CA ILE A 37 -10.86 4.34 -1.65
C ILE A 37 -10.62 4.48 -0.14
N PRO A 38 -11.46 5.26 0.57
CA PRO A 38 -11.29 5.48 2.00
C PRO A 38 -11.49 4.17 2.76
N PHE A 39 -10.92 4.12 3.97
CA PHE A 39 -11.07 2.94 4.82
C PHE A 39 -12.54 2.73 5.19
N ASN A 40 -13.07 1.54 4.87
CA ASN A 40 -14.38 1.07 5.30
C ASN A 40 -14.21 -0.14 6.24
N SER A 41 -15.01 -0.22 7.31
CA SER A 41 -15.03 -1.35 8.25
C SER A 41 -15.39 -2.69 7.59
N THR A 42 -16.09 -2.64 6.45
CA THR A 42 -16.44 -3.81 5.64
C THR A 42 -15.20 -4.39 4.93
N ASN A 43 -14.44 -3.53 4.25
CA ASN A 43 -13.26 -3.91 3.46
C ASN A 43 -11.99 -4.06 4.27
N LYS A 44 -11.86 -3.24 5.32
CA LYS A 44 -10.69 -3.13 6.19
C LYS A 44 -9.38 -2.75 5.47
N TYR A 45 -9.44 -2.08 4.34
CA TYR A 45 -8.29 -1.49 3.67
C TYR A 45 -8.60 -0.09 3.14
N HIS A 46 -7.54 0.65 2.84
CA HIS A 46 -7.53 1.96 2.21
C HIS A 46 -6.63 1.89 0.97
N VAL A 47 -7.08 2.45 -0.15
CA VAL A 47 -6.32 2.54 -1.40
C VAL A 47 -6.14 3.99 -1.78
N SER A 48 -4.96 4.35 -2.28
CA SER A 48 -4.73 5.63 -2.97
C SER A 48 -3.97 5.41 -4.27
N ILE A 49 -4.31 6.19 -5.28
CA ILE A 49 -3.64 6.18 -6.58
C ILE A 49 -3.00 7.54 -6.79
N HIS A 50 -1.71 7.52 -7.12
CA HIS A 50 -0.91 8.70 -7.35
C HIS A 50 -0.41 8.73 -8.78
N GLU A 51 -0.43 9.89 -9.43
CA GLU A 51 0.17 10.07 -10.75
C GLU A 51 1.71 10.02 -10.67
N ILE A 52 2.31 9.43 -11.69
CA ILE A 52 3.75 9.43 -11.93
C ILE A 52 4.01 10.38 -13.09
N ASN A 53 4.45 11.60 -12.76
CA ASN A 53 4.78 12.62 -13.74
C ASN A 53 6.23 12.49 -14.24
N ASP A 54 6.53 11.35 -14.86
CA ASP A 54 7.82 11.10 -15.53
C ASP A 54 7.56 10.64 -16.96
N GLU A 55 7.95 11.48 -17.93
CA GLU A 55 7.79 11.19 -19.36
C GLU A 55 8.56 9.92 -19.79
N ASN A 56 9.67 9.60 -19.12
CA ASN A 56 10.50 8.43 -19.43
C ASN A 56 10.03 7.13 -18.75
N SER A 57 9.10 7.22 -17.80
CA SER A 57 8.53 6.06 -17.12
C SER A 57 7.54 5.32 -18.03
N THR A 58 7.52 3.99 -17.98
CA THR A 58 6.46 3.17 -18.61
C THR A 58 5.15 3.20 -17.83
N TYR A 59 5.21 3.64 -16.57
CA TYR A 59 4.08 3.71 -15.65
C TYR A 59 3.53 5.12 -15.56
N SER A 60 2.21 5.22 -15.50
CA SER A 60 1.45 6.47 -15.37
C SER A 60 1.02 6.72 -13.93
N HIS A 61 0.79 5.66 -13.15
CA HIS A 61 0.28 5.77 -11.80
C HIS A 61 0.92 4.76 -10.85
N HIS A 62 0.94 5.10 -9.57
CA HIS A 62 1.34 4.26 -8.47
C HIS A 62 0.15 4.06 -7.52
N LEU A 63 -0.32 2.82 -7.44
CA LEU A 63 -1.35 2.40 -6.51
C LEU A 63 -0.72 1.93 -5.21
N LEU A 64 -1.21 2.45 -4.09
CA LEU A 64 -0.80 2.11 -2.74
C LEU A 64 -2.02 1.58 -1.97
N MET A 65 -1.84 0.48 -1.26
CA MET A 65 -2.84 -0.13 -0.39
C MET A 65 -2.28 -0.35 1.01
N LYS A 66 -3.09 0.00 2.02
CA LYS A 66 -2.81 -0.33 3.43
C LYS A 66 -4.08 -0.88 4.09
N GLY A 67 -3.97 -1.86 4.98
CA GLY A 67 -5.15 -2.43 5.60
C GLY A 67 -4.86 -3.55 6.60
N ALA A 68 -5.92 -4.28 6.96
CA ALA A 68 -5.79 -5.51 7.71
C ALA A 68 -4.92 -6.51 6.93
N PRO A 69 -3.90 -7.14 7.53
CA PRO A 69 -2.92 -7.97 6.83
C PRO A 69 -3.56 -9.04 5.94
N GLU A 70 -4.59 -9.73 6.44
CA GLU A 70 -5.31 -10.77 5.71
C GLU A 70 -6.00 -10.22 4.44
N ARG A 71 -6.61 -9.03 4.55
CA ARG A 71 -7.35 -8.41 3.44
C ARG A 71 -6.42 -7.88 2.35
N VAL A 72 -5.23 -7.47 2.73
CA VAL A 72 -4.21 -7.05 1.77
C VAL A 72 -3.60 -8.27 1.09
N LEU A 73 -3.30 -9.33 1.84
CA LEU A 73 -2.76 -10.59 1.31
C LEU A 73 -3.66 -11.21 0.25
N ASP A 74 -4.97 -11.27 0.48
CA ASP A 74 -5.95 -11.81 -0.48
C ASP A 74 -5.97 -11.08 -1.84
N ARG A 75 -5.44 -9.85 -1.89
CA ARG A 75 -5.39 -8.99 -3.08
C ARG A 75 -4.02 -8.94 -3.75
N CYS A 76 -3.07 -9.74 -3.27
CA CYS A 76 -1.72 -9.74 -3.77
C CYS A 76 -1.42 -11.04 -4.52
N SER A 77 -0.77 -10.91 -5.68
CA SER A 77 -0.28 -12.05 -6.46
C SER A 77 1.23 -12.21 -6.34
N THR A 78 1.93 -11.20 -5.82
CA THR A 78 3.39 -11.16 -5.70
C THR A 78 3.79 -10.59 -4.34
N ILE A 79 5.00 -10.93 -3.90
CA ILE A 79 5.62 -10.41 -2.69
C ILE A 79 7.05 -9.97 -2.98
N LEU A 80 7.47 -8.87 -2.36
CA LEU A 80 8.83 -8.36 -2.46
C LEU A 80 9.68 -8.91 -1.31
N ILE A 81 10.61 -9.80 -1.61
CA ILE A 81 11.53 -10.39 -0.63
C ILE A 81 12.95 -9.99 -1.00
N LYS A 82 13.62 -9.23 -0.11
CA LYS A 82 15.00 -8.76 -0.30
C LYS A 82 15.24 -8.02 -1.63
N GLY A 83 14.22 -7.29 -2.11
CA GLY A 83 14.28 -6.55 -3.37
C GLY A 83 13.89 -7.36 -4.61
N GLU A 84 13.59 -8.65 -4.47
CA GLU A 84 13.13 -9.50 -5.57
C GLU A 84 11.61 -9.71 -5.49
N LEU A 85 10.93 -9.49 -6.63
CA LEU A 85 9.52 -9.85 -6.77
C LEU A 85 9.39 -11.36 -6.97
N LYS A 86 8.62 -12.02 -6.12
CA LYS A 86 8.32 -13.45 -6.21
C LYS A 86 6.81 -13.65 -6.28
N PRO A 87 6.33 -14.69 -6.99
CA PRO A 87 4.93 -15.10 -6.91
C PRO A 87 4.55 -15.40 -5.45
N LEU A 88 3.36 -14.98 -5.05
CA LEU A 88 2.81 -15.31 -3.74
C LEU A 88 2.23 -16.74 -3.81
N ASP A 89 3.08 -17.72 -3.53
CA ASP A 89 2.67 -19.13 -3.41
C ASP A 89 2.04 -19.43 -2.04
N ASP A 90 1.48 -20.64 -1.90
CA ASP A 90 0.77 -21.03 -0.68
C ASP A 90 1.72 -21.18 0.52
N ASP A 91 2.98 -21.55 0.30
CA ASP A 91 4.00 -21.61 1.35
C ASP A 91 4.30 -20.21 1.90
N MET A 92 4.41 -19.20 1.03
CA MET A 92 4.60 -17.81 1.43
C MET A 92 3.38 -17.23 2.13
N LYS A 93 2.17 -17.60 1.73
CA LYS A 93 0.94 -17.22 2.46
C LYS A 93 0.94 -17.79 3.87
N GLN A 94 1.27 -19.07 4.04
CA GLN A 94 1.36 -19.70 5.36
C GLN A 94 2.44 -19.02 6.22
N ALA A 95 3.61 -18.72 5.65
CA ALA A 95 4.67 -18.02 6.36
C ALA A 95 4.23 -16.61 6.81
N PHE A 96 3.46 -15.90 5.97
CA PHE A 96 2.90 -14.60 6.32
C PHE A 96 1.85 -14.71 7.43
N GLU A 97 0.96 -15.69 7.38
CA GLU A 97 -0.04 -15.95 8.42
C GLU A 97 0.61 -16.27 9.77
N MET A 98 1.65 -17.10 9.79
CA MET A 98 2.41 -17.40 11.01
C MET A 98 3.05 -16.14 11.60
N ALA A 99 3.74 -15.35 10.77
CA ALA A 99 4.34 -14.09 11.23
C ALA A 99 3.29 -13.10 11.75
N TYR A 100 2.11 -13.04 11.12
CA TYR A 100 1.00 -12.22 11.59
C TYR A 100 0.47 -12.68 12.95
N LEU A 101 0.30 -13.98 13.16
CA LEU A 101 -0.15 -14.55 14.43
C LEU A 101 0.86 -14.31 15.56
N ASP A 102 2.16 -14.44 15.27
CA ASP A 102 3.22 -14.19 16.25
C ASP A 102 3.22 -12.74 16.72
N LEU A 103 3.17 -11.78 15.77
CA LEU A 103 3.08 -10.36 16.07
C LEU A 103 1.78 -10.01 16.81
N GLY A 104 0.67 -10.62 16.42
CA GLY A 104 -0.61 -10.46 17.10
C GLY A 104 -0.57 -10.99 18.54
N GLY A 105 0.12 -12.11 18.79
CA GLY A 105 0.33 -12.69 20.11
C GLY A 105 1.16 -11.80 21.04
N MET A 106 2.02 -10.94 20.48
CA MET A 106 2.77 -9.93 21.23
C MET A 106 1.94 -8.67 21.58
N GLY A 107 0.68 -8.60 21.15
CA GLY A 107 -0.19 -7.44 21.36
C GLY A 107 0.10 -6.26 20.41
N GLU A 108 0.89 -6.49 19.37
CA GLU A 108 1.23 -5.47 18.38
C GLU A 108 0.09 -5.26 17.37
N ARG A 109 -0.07 -4.03 16.91
CA ARG A 109 -1.03 -3.71 15.85
C ARG A 109 -0.35 -3.82 14.49
N VAL A 110 -0.66 -4.88 13.76
CA VAL A 110 -0.09 -5.16 12.43
C VAL A 110 -0.93 -4.53 11.32
N LEU A 111 -0.27 -4.01 10.29
CA LEU A 111 -0.89 -3.51 9.06
C LEU A 111 -0.20 -4.15 7.85
N GLY A 112 -0.99 -4.58 6.87
CA GLY A 112 -0.50 -4.99 5.56
C GLY A 112 -0.29 -3.79 4.66
N PHE A 113 0.79 -3.80 3.88
CA PHE A 113 1.07 -2.80 2.86
C PHE A 113 1.34 -3.47 1.53
N ALA A 114 0.75 -2.93 0.48
CA ALA A 114 0.97 -3.42 -0.86
C ALA A 114 0.99 -2.27 -1.87
N GLN A 115 1.70 -2.44 -2.97
CA GLN A 115 1.74 -1.48 -4.05
C GLN A 115 1.60 -2.12 -5.44
N HIS A 116 1.17 -1.34 -6.41
CA HIS A 116 1.16 -1.73 -7.82
C HIS A 116 1.46 -0.53 -8.71
N TYR A 117 2.19 -0.76 -9.81
CA TYR A 117 2.44 0.26 -10.82
C TYR A 117 1.50 0.02 -11.99
N LEU A 118 0.75 1.04 -12.37
CA LEU A 118 -0.17 1.01 -13.50
C LEU A 118 0.53 1.58 -14.73
N ASP A 119 0.46 0.85 -15.84
CA ASP A 119 1.12 1.22 -17.09
C ASP A 119 0.36 2.32 -17.84
N LYS A 120 1.11 3.10 -18.63
CA LYS A 120 0.55 4.18 -19.46
C LYS A 120 -0.38 3.68 -20.58
N GLU A 121 -0.24 2.42 -21.01
CA GLU A 121 -1.00 1.87 -22.13
C GLU A 121 -2.46 1.60 -21.73
N ASN A 122 -2.67 1.02 -20.53
CA ASN A 122 -3.99 0.71 -19.98
C ASN A 122 -4.58 1.85 -19.17
N PHE A 123 -3.73 2.66 -18.51
CA PHE A 123 -4.15 3.74 -17.60
C PHE A 123 -3.44 5.06 -17.96
N PRO A 124 -3.78 5.73 -19.07
CA PRO A 124 -3.13 6.99 -19.45
C PRO A 124 -3.32 8.09 -18.41
N ILE A 125 -2.47 9.12 -18.41
CA ILE A 125 -2.64 10.29 -17.53
C ILE A 125 -4.00 10.95 -17.79
N GLY A 126 -4.71 11.30 -16.73
CA GLY A 126 -6.10 11.78 -16.80
C GLY A 126 -7.16 10.67 -16.88
N PHE A 127 -6.78 9.40 -16.72
CA PHE A 127 -7.74 8.30 -16.58
C PHE A 127 -8.58 8.47 -15.31
N GLU A 128 -9.90 8.42 -15.47
CA GLU A 128 -10.82 8.49 -14.33
C GLU A 128 -10.95 7.10 -13.69
N PHE A 129 -10.43 6.97 -12.46
CA PHE A 129 -10.57 5.74 -11.69
C PHE A 129 -11.93 5.69 -11.02
N GLU A 130 -12.69 4.63 -11.31
CA GLU A 130 -13.86 4.26 -10.51
C GLU A 130 -13.37 3.75 -9.15
N THR A 131 -13.78 4.42 -8.06
CA THR A 131 -13.34 4.11 -6.69
C THR A 131 -14.27 3.13 -5.98
N ASP A 132 -15.05 2.37 -6.74
CA ASP A 132 -15.89 1.29 -6.22
C ASP A 132 -15.03 0.04 -5.91
N GLU A 133 -15.42 -0.71 -4.88
CA GLU A 133 -14.64 -1.81 -4.27
C GLU A 133 -14.17 -2.92 -5.23
N VAL A 134 -14.75 -3.00 -6.43
CA VAL A 134 -14.70 -4.15 -7.33
C VAL A 134 -13.91 -3.84 -8.62
N SER A 135 -13.75 -2.58 -9.01
CA SER A 135 -13.31 -2.22 -10.37
C SER A 135 -11.79 -2.09 -10.54
N ILE A 136 -11.00 -2.03 -9.46
CA ILE A 136 -9.55 -1.86 -9.58
C ILE A 136 -8.87 -3.23 -9.66
N PRO A 137 -8.25 -3.61 -10.79
CA PRO A 137 -7.56 -4.89 -10.91
C PRO A 137 -6.37 -4.97 -9.94
N TYR A 138 -6.48 -5.88 -8.97
CA TYR A 138 -5.51 -6.02 -7.88
C TYR A 138 -4.41 -7.03 -8.24
N HIS A 139 -3.34 -6.58 -8.89
CA HIS A 139 -2.07 -7.32 -8.94
C HIS A 139 -1.03 -6.64 -8.05
N VAL A 140 -1.24 -6.73 -6.74
CA VAL A 140 -0.49 -5.92 -5.79
C VAL A 140 0.69 -6.70 -5.21
N THR A 141 1.81 -6.01 -4.97
CA THR A 141 3.02 -6.55 -4.35
C THR A 141 3.06 -6.22 -2.86
N LEU A 142 3.17 -7.24 -2.01
CA LEU A 142 3.34 -7.08 -0.56
C LEU A 142 4.75 -6.67 -0.14
N TYR A 143 4.81 -5.80 0.87
CA TYR A 143 6.04 -5.50 1.60
C TYR A 143 6.05 -6.17 2.98
N SER A 144 6.97 -7.10 3.20
CA SER A 144 7.32 -7.54 4.55
C SER A 144 8.65 -6.90 4.95
N LYS A 145 8.62 -5.79 5.70
CA LYS A 145 9.82 -5.29 6.37
C LYS A 145 10.01 -6.08 7.67
N ILE A 146 10.58 -7.28 7.57
CA ILE A 146 11.08 -7.99 8.75
C ILE A 146 12.27 -7.17 9.25
N HIS A 147 12.14 -6.57 10.43
CA HIS A 147 13.28 -5.91 11.08
C HIS A 147 14.35 -6.97 11.35
N PRO A 148 15.60 -6.80 10.89
CA PRO A 148 16.70 -7.54 11.46
C PRO A 148 16.93 -6.98 12.86
N SER A 149 16.82 -7.86 13.85
CA SER A 149 17.38 -7.69 15.19
C SER A 149 18.82 -7.21 15.16
#